data_AF-A0A4V6Q304-F1
#
_entry.id   AF-A0A4V6Q304-F1
#
_cell.length_a   1.000
_cell.length_b   1.000
_cell.length_c   1.000
_cell.angle_alpha   90.00
_cell.angle_beta   90.00
_cell.angle_gamma   90.00
#
_symmetry.space_group_name_H-M   'P 1'
#
loop_
_entity.id
_entity.type
_entity.pdbx_description
1 polymer ?
#
loop_
_entity_poly.entity_id
_entity_poly.type
_entity_poly.pdbx_seq_one_letter_code
_entity_poly.pdbx_strand_id
1 'polypeptide(L)'
;MITGCELFRINTVKKYPDDYTEATKVAQQELRDNARPKLSEYLDNIDDYEIIILCYPNWWGTMPMPVFTFLEKYDFTEKTILPVCTHEGSGLGHSESDIRKTCPSARLEKGLAVKGSNVYSAQPEIEKWLQKFINNFKRRK
;
A
#
# COMPACT_ATOMS: atom_id res chain seq x y z
N MET A 1 -13.00 -5.01 14.45
CA MET A 1 -12.23 -5.13 13.18
C MET A 1 -13.18 -4.74 12.06
N ILE A 2 -12.87 -3.69 11.28
CA ILE A 2 -13.86 -2.97 10.46
C ILE A 2 -14.23 -3.73 9.17
N THR A 3 -13.35 -4.59 8.65
CA THR A 3 -13.53 -5.19 7.31
C THR A 3 -13.53 -6.72 7.27
N GLY A 4 -13.28 -7.40 8.40
CA GLY A 4 -13.12 -8.87 8.41
C GLY A 4 -12.01 -9.39 7.49
N CYS A 5 -11.10 -8.50 7.04
CA CYS A 5 -10.02 -8.86 6.13
C CYS A 5 -8.94 -9.68 6.84
N GLU A 6 -8.30 -10.55 6.06
CA GLU A 6 -7.01 -11.12 6.42
C GLU A 6 -5.92 -10.03 6.37
N LEU A 7 -4.97 -10.09 7.31
CA LEU A 7 -3.85 -9.15 7.39
C LEU A 7 -2.56 -9.85 7.00
N PHE A 8 -1.93 -9.36 5.94
CA PHE A 8 -0.59 -9.76 5.52
C PHE A 8 0.42 -8.62 5.72
N ARG A 9 1.59 -8.90 6.30
CA ARG A 9 2.64 -7.91 6.54
C ARG A 9 3.78 -8.08 5.53
N ILE A 10 4.08 -7.01 4.79
CA ILE A 10 5.23 -6.95 3.88
C ILE A 10 6.48 -6.63 4.69
N ASN A 11 7.28 -7.66 4.98
CA ASN A 11 8.56 -7.54 5.68
C ASN A 11 9.73 -7.87 4.75
N THR A 12 10.82 -7.13 4.86
CA THR A 12 12.07 -7.42 4.14
C THR A 12 12.91 -8.44 4.90
N VAL A 13 13.67 -9.26 4.18
CA VAL A 13 14.68 -10.16 4.79
C VAL A 13 15.74 -9.33 5.52
N LYS A 14 16.24 -8.28 4.86
CA LYS A 14 17.14 -7.30 5.49
C LYS A 14 16.29 -6.20 6.12
N LYS A 15 16.27 -6.16 7.46
CA LYS A 15 15.55 -5.13 8.22
C LYS A 15 16.11 -3.74 7.91
N TYR A 16 15.23 -2.75 7.86
CA TYR A 16 15.63 -1.35 7.89
C TYR A 16 16.27 -1.01 9.25
N PRO A 17 17.21 -0.05 9.29
CA PRO A 17 17.73 0.47 10.54
C PRO A 17 16.60 0.98 11.46
N ASP A 18 16.78 0.83 12.78
CA ASP A 18 15.85 1.38 13.77
C ASP A 18 15.96 2.92 13.87
N ASP A 19 17.16 3.46 13.59
CA ASP A 19 17.38 4.90 13.52
C ASP A 19 16.67 5.50 12.31
N TYR A 20 15.89 6.55 12.54
CA TYR A 20 15.08 7.20 11.51
C TYR A 20 15.94 7.79 10.39
N THR A 21 17.04 8.46 10.71
CA THR A 21 17.90 9.10 9.72
C THR A 21 18.58 8.05 8.84
N GLU A 22 19.07 6.97 9.42
CA GLU A 22 19.67 5.88 8.65
C GLU A 22 18.63 5.13 7.80
N ALA A 23 17.42 4.88 8.33
CA ALA A 23 16.34 4.26 7.58
C ALA A 23 15.93 5.11 6.37
N THR A 24 15.79 6.42 6.54
CA THR A 24 15.45 7.33 5.44
C THR A 24 16.52 7.36 4.34
N LYS A 25 17.82 7.29 4.69
CA LYS A 25 18.92 7.16 3.72
C LYS A 25 18.85 5.86 2.93
N VAL A 26 18.62 4.73 3.61
CA VAL A 26 18.45 3.43 2.94
C VAL A 26 17.28 3.48 1.97
N ALA A 27 16.11 3.94 2.42
CA ALA A 27 14.92 4.08 1.57
C ALA A 27 15.16 5.00 0.36
N GLN A 28 15.91 6.09 0.55
CA GLN A 28 16.25 7.01 -0.54
C GLN A 28 17.16 6.34 -1.57
N GLN A 29 18.16 5.59 -1.11
CA GLN A 29 19.08 4.88 -1.98
C GLN A 29 18.34 3.78 -2.77
N GLU A 30 17.48 3.00 -2.12
CA GLU A 30 16.67 1.99 -2.78
C GLU A 30 15.76 2.58 -3.86
N LEU A 31 15.14 3.75 -3.61
CA LEU A 31 14.35 4.45 -4.61
C LEU A 31 15.21 4.89 -5.79
N ARG A 32 16.38 5.50 -5.53
CA ARG A 32 17.31 5.93 -6.59
C ARG A 32 17.78 4.77 -7.47
N ASP A 33 18.05 3.63 -6.85
CA ASP A 33 18.54 2.44 -7.55
C ASP A 33 17.41 1.61 -8.17
N ASN A 34 16.15 2.03 -7.99
CA ASN A 34 14.96 1.25 -8.33
C ASN A 34 15.04 -0.20 -7.78
N ALA A 35 15.51 -0.33 -6.53
CA ALA A 35 15.74 -1.62 -5.90
C ALA A 35 14.44 -2.44 -5.71
N ARG A 36 14.56 -3.76 -5.60
CA ARG A 36 13.48 -4.67 -5.21
C ARG A 36 13.91 -5.52 -4.01
N PRO A 37 13.86 -4.96 -2.79
CA PRO A 37 14.32 -5.66 -1.60
C PRO A 37 13.57 -6.98 -1.40
N LYS A 38 14.31 -8.07 -1.19
CA LYS A 38 13.73 -9.40 -0.97
C LYS A 38 12.81 -9.41 0.27
N LEU A 39 11.61 -9.97 0.11
CA LEU A 39 10.66 -10.12 1.20
C LEU A 39 10.91 -11.42 1.97
N SER A 40 10.61 -11.42 3.26
CA SER A 40 10.74 -12.61 4.12
C SER A 40 9.63 -13.62 3.89
N GLU A 41 8.45 -13.14 3.50
CA GLU A 41 7.22 -13.91 3.35
C GLU A 41 6.46 -13.43 2.12
N TYR A 42 5.61 -14.31 1.61
CA TYR A 42 4.72 -14.10 0.47
C TYR A 42 3.38 -14.77 0.80
N LEU A 43 2.30 -14.28 0.20
CA LEU A 43 1.02 -14.98 0.21
C LEU A 43 1.18 -16.30 -0.56
N ASP A 44 0.58 -17.36 -0.03
CA ASP A 44 0.52 -18.64 -0.73
C ASP A 44 -0.26 -18.50 -2.05
N ASN A 45 -1.35 -17.74 -2.02
CA ASN A 45 -2.16 -17.44 -3.18
C ASN A 45 -2.81 -16.05 -3.09
N ILE A 46 -2.68 -15.23 -4.14
CA ILE A 46 -3.37 -13.93 -4.21
C ILE A 46 -4.78 -14.06 -4.81
N ASP A 47 -5.10 -15.20 -5.43
CA ASP A 47 -6.38 -15.43 -6.13
C ASP A 47 -7.56 -15.61 -5.20
N ASP A 48 -7.29 -15.87 -3.92
CA ASP A 48 -8.31 -15.90 -2.88
C ASP A 48 -8.87 -14.50 -2.54
N TYR A 49 -8.26 -13.43 -3.10
CA TYR A 49 -8.60 -12.04 -2.81
C TYR A 49 -9.04 -11.27 -4.06
N GLU A 50 -10.29 -10.79 -4.03
CA GLU A 50 -10.82 -9.84 -5.02
C GLU A 50 -10.50 -8.38 -4.65
N ILE A 51 -10.37 -8.10 -3.36
CA ILE A 51 -10.19 -6.74 -2.81
C ILE A 51 -8.94 -6.71 -1.94
N ILE A 52 -8.03 -5.78 -2.25
CA ILE A 52 -6.74 -5.63 -1.59
C ILE A 52 -6.65 -4.22 -1.04
N ILE A 53 -6.65 -4.08 0.28
CA ILE A 53 -6.36 -2.80 0.96
C ILE A 53 -4.84 -2.71 1.14
N LEU A 54 -4.21 -1.85 0.34
CA LEU A 54 -2.76 -1.71 0.34
C LEU A 54 -2.34 -0.57 1.27
N CYS A 55 -1.91 -0.92 2.47
CA CYS A 55 -1.48 0.04 3.49
C CYS A 55 0.04 0.28 3.44
N TYR A 56 0.49 1.53 3.35
CA TYR A 56 1.93 1.87 3.32
C TYR A 56 2.21 3.29 3.85
N PRO A 57 3.43 3.57 4.33
CA PRO A 57 3.88 4.95 4.53
C PRO A 57 4.32 5.59 3.20
N ASN A 58 4.17 6.90 3.06
CA ASN A 58 4.79 7.65 1.97
C ASN A 58 6.29 7.82 2.24
N TRP A 59 7.13 7.17 1.46
CA TRP A 59 8.58 7.34 1.49
C TRP A 59 9.04 8.01 0.19
N TRP A 60 9.66 9.18 0.32
CA TRP A 60 10.23 9.93 -0.81
C TRP A 60 9.24 10.21 -1.96
N GLY A 61 7.96 10.39 -1.65
CA GLY A 61 6.92 10.76 -2.61
C GLY A 61 6.13 9.57 -3.16
N THR A 62 6.46 8.33 -2.80
CA THR A 62 5.73 7.13 -3.23
C THR A 62 5.75 6.03 -2.17
N MET A 63 5.42 4.79 -2.55
CA MET A 63 5.47 3.60 -1.70
C MET A 63 6.92 3.20 -1.38
N PRO A 64 7.19 2.50 -0.27
CA PRO A 64 8.48 1.84 -0.04
C PRO A 64 8.78 0.80 -1.12
N MET A 65 10.05 0.65 -1.52
CA MET A 65 10.49 -0.33 -2.52
C MET A 65 10.12 -1.80 -2.25
N PRO A 66 10.01 -2.25 -0.98
CA PRO A 66 9.47 -3.58 -0.67
C PRO A 66 8.02 -3.77 -1.13
N VAL A 67 7.20 -2.70 -1.16
CA VAL A 67 5.82 -2.77 -1.66
C VAL A 67 5.81 -3.00 -3.17
N PHE A 68 6.69 -2.36 -3.93
CA PHE A 68 6.87 -2.69 -5.35
C PHE A 68 7.25 -4.16 -5.56
N THR A 69 8.16 -4.68 -4.74
CA THR A 69 8.54 -6.11 -4.78
C THR A 69 7.35 -7.03 -4.55
N PHE A 70 6.45 -6.67 -3.63
CA PHE A 70 5.22 -7.42 -3.40
C PHE A 70 4.27 -7.34 -4.60
N LEU A 71 4.01 -6.14 -5.12
CA LEU A 71 3.08 -5.92 -6.23
C LEU A 71 3.55 -6.57 -7.54
N GLU A 72 4.85 -6.57 -7.83
CA GLU A 72 5.40 -7.19 -9.05
C GLU A 72 5.43 -8.72 -8.98
N LYS A 73 5.26 -9.31 -7.79
CA LYS A 73 5.32 -10.76 -7.60
C LYS A 73 4.07 -11.49 -8.07
N TYR A 74 2.91 -10.82 -8.09
CA TYR A 74 1.62 -11.46 -8.35
C TYR A 74 0.89 -10.85 -9.54
N ASP A 75 -0.06 -11.61 -10.09
CA ASP A 75 -1.04 -11.09 -11.03
C ASP A 75 -2.21 -10.47 -10.27
N PHE A 76 -2.61 -9.26 -10.66
CA PHE A 76 -3.71 -8.51 -10.07
C PHE A 76 -4.91 -8.39 -11.03
N THR A 77 -4.93 -9.21 -12.08
CA THR A 77 -6.08 -9.32 -12.99
C THR A 77 -7.36 -9.60 -12.20
N GLU A 78 -8.42 -8.84 -12.52
CA GLU A 78 -9.73 -8.86 -11.85
C GLU A 78 -9.72 -8.45 -10.36
N LYS A 79 -8.58 -8.01 -9.81
CA LYS A 79 -8.48 -7.54 -8.43
C LYS A 79 -8.69 -6.03 -8.35
N THR A 80 -9.23 -5.58 -7.21
CA THR A 80 -9.36 -4.16 -6.88
C THR A 80 -8.38 -3.77 -5.77
N ILE A 81 -7.53 -2.78 -6.04
CA ILE A 81 -6.58 -2.24 -5.06
C ILE A 81 -7.14 -0.94 -4.46
N LEU A 82 -7.11 -0.85 -3.14
CA LEU A 82 -7.46 0.33 -2.36
C LEU A 82 -6.25 0.83 -1.57
N PRO A 83 -5.56 1.89 -2.03
CA PRO A 83 -4.39 2.41 -1.33
C PRO A 83 -4.78 3.17 -0.05
N VAL A 84 -4.08 2.91 1.06
CA VAL A 84 -4.14 3.73 2.28
C VAL A 84 -2.73 4.12 2.66
N CYS A 85 -2.45 5.42 2.62
CA CYS A 85 -1.12 5.96 2.81
C CYS A 85 -1.02 6.79 4.07
N THR A 86 -0.05 6.52 4.94
CA THR A 86 0.33 7.47 5.99
C THR A 86 1.37 8.46 5.48
N HIS A 87 1.31 9.74 5.88
CA HIS A 87 2.25 10.77 5.40
C HIS A 87 2.41 11.92 6.40
N GLU A 88 3.42 12.77 6.20
CA GLU A 88 3.62 14.00 6.99
C GLU A 88 3.59 15.30 6.15
N GLY A 89 2.89 15.24 5.02
CA GLY A 89 2.56 16.43 4.20
C GLY A 89 2.45 16.16 2.69
N SER A 90 3.02 15.06 2.22
CA SER A 90 3.06 14.68 0.80
C SER A 90 1.77 14.06 0.25
N GLY A 91 0.82 13.71 1.11
CA GLY A 91 -0.35 12.92 0.72
C GLY A 91 0.07 11.56 0.16
N LEU A 92 -0.62 11.10 -0.87
CA LEU A 92 -0.24 9.90 -1.64
C LEU A 92 0.99 10.14 -2.55
N GLY A 93 1.45 11.38 -2.71
CA GLY A 93 2.48 11.73 -3.69
C GLY A 93 2.12 11.22 -5.09
N HIS A 94 3.02 10.43 -5.70
CA HIS A 94 2.79 9.78 -6.99
C HIS A 94 2.48 8.27 -6.90
N SER A 95 2.25 7.74 -5.69
CA SER A 95 2.01 6.30 -5.47
C SER A 95 0.85 5.72 -6.29
N GLU A 96 -0.28 6.43 -6.46
CA GLU A 96 -1.37 5.92 -7.31
C GLU A 96 -0.96 5.74 -8.78
N SER A 97 -0.04 6.59 -9.28
CA SER A 97 0.52 6.45 -10.63
C SER A 97 1.40 5.21 -10.73
N ASP A 98 2.25 5.00 -9.73
CA ASP A 98 3.15 3.86 -9.68
C ASP A 98 2.41 2.53 -9.51
N ILE A 99 1.36 2.49 -8.69
CA ILE A 99 0.49 1.31 -8.56
C ILE A 99 -0.15 0.98 -9.91
N ARG A 100 -0.69 1.97 -10.64
CA ARG A 100 -1.25 1.75 -11.98
C ARG A 100 -0.23 1.19 -12.97
N LYS A 101 1.03 1.62 -12.89
CA LYS A 101 2.10 1.11 -13.77
C LYS A 101 2.52 -0.31 -13.37
N THR A 102 2.58 -0.58 -12.07
CA THR A 102 3.04 -1.86 -11.52
C THR A 102 1.99 -2.95 -11.68
N CYS A 103 0.72 -2.61 -11.50
CA CYS A 103 -0.42 -3.52 -11.59
C CYS A 103 -1.44 -3.02 -12.64
N PRO A 104 -1.08 -3.01 -13.94
CA PRO A 104 -1.93 -2.42 -14.98
C PRO A 104 -3.24 -3.17 -15.20
N SER A 105 -3.30 -4.46 -14.86
CA SER A 105 -4.50 -5.29 -14.91
C SER A 105 -5.43 -5.11 -13.71
N ALA A 106 -4.95 -4.45 -12.65
CA ALA A 106 -5.74 -4.20 -11.46
C ALA A 106 -6.64 -2.99 -11.63
N ARG A 107 -7.79 -3.04 -10.97
CA ARG A 107 -8.65 -1.87 -10.80
C ARG A 107 -8.16 -1.05 -9.61
N LEU A 108 -7.66 0.15 -9.86
CA LEU A 108 -7.25 1.06 -8.79
C LEU A 108 -8.40 1.99 -8.35
N GLU A 109 -8.79 1.90 -7.08
CA GLU A 109 -9.71 2.86 -6.45
C GLU A 109 -8.96 4.09 -5.92
N LYS A 110 -9.70 5.17 -5.67
CA LYS A 110 -9.11 6.38 -5.09
C LYS A 110 -8.58 6.08 -3.68
N GLY A 111 -7.29 6.31 -3.47
CA GLY A 111 -6.64 6.07 -2.20
C GLY A 111 -7.03 7.08 -1.11
N LEU A 112 -6.76 6.70 0.13
CA LEU A 112 -6.88 7.55 1.31
C LEU A 112 -5.49 7.96 1.80
N ALA A 113 -5.29 9.25 2.08
CA ALA A 113 -4.06 9.77 2.67
C ALA A 113 -4.36 10.21 4.11
N VAL A 114 -3.71 9.59 5.08
CA VAL A 114 -3.88 9.87 6.51
C VAL A 114 -2.60 10.52 7.02
N LYS A 115 -2.70 11.73 7.57
CA LYS A 115 -1.54 12.37 8.19
C LYS A 115 -1.13 11.59 9.44
N GLY A 116 0.18 11.34 9.64
CA GLY A 116 0.68 10.57 10.79
C GLY A 116 0.23 11.12 12.14
N SER A 117 0.22 12.46 12.28
CA SER A 117 -0.34 13.15 13.45
C SER A 117 -1.81 12.83 13.77
N ASN A 118 -2.58 12.31 12.80
CA ASN A 118 -4.01 12.05 12.91
C ASN A 118 -4.36 10.55 12.90
N VAL A 119 -3.37 9.64 12.79
CA VAL A 119 -3.64 8.20 12.62
C VAL A 119 -4.50 7.63 13.75
N TYR A 120 -4.28 8.06 15.00
CA TYR A 120 -5.06 7.59 16.15
C TYR A 120 -6.53 8.06 16.15
N SER A 121 -6.86 9.10 15.39
CA SER A 121 -8.24 9.63 15.25
C SER A 121 -8.82 9.41 13.85
N ALA A 122 -8.13 8.69 12.97
CA ALA A 122 -8.52 8.51 11.58
C ALA A 122 -9.64 7.49 11.35
N GLN A 123 -10.08 6.76 12.39
CA GLN A 123 -11.10 5.71 12.26
C GLN A 123 -12.37 6.17 11.52
N PRO A 124 -13.02 7.31 11.86
CA PRO A 124 -14.22 7.74 11.15
C PRO A 124 -13.98 8.07 9.67
N GLU A 125 -12.78 8.57 9.34
CA GLU A 125 -12.39 8.87 7.97
C GLU A 125 -12.19 7.60 7.15
N ILE A 126 -11.50 6.61 7.73
CA ILE A 126 -11.30 5.28 7.13
C ILE A 126 -12.64 4.58 6.91
N GLU A 127 -13.53 4.58 7.91
CA GLU A 127 -14.87 4.00 7.80
C GLU A 127 -15.68 4.65 6.68
N LYS A 128 -15.71 5.98 6.62
CA LYS A 128 -16.42 6.72 5.56
C LYS A 128 -15.87 6.40 4.18
N TRP A 129 -14.55 6.31 4.03
CA TRP A 129 -13.89 5.99 2.77
C TRP A 129 -14.21 4.55 2.33
N LEU A 130 -14.13 3.57 3.25
CA LEU A 130 -14.51 2.18 2.99
C LEU A 130 -15.99 2.04 2.64
N GLN A 131 -16.88 2.72 3.36
CA GLN A 131 -18.33 2.67 3.11
C GLN A 131 -18.64 3.15 1.69
N LYS A 132 -18.00 4.24 1.24
CA LYS A 132 -18.14 4.77 -0.11
C LYS A 132 -17.69 3.74 -1.15
N PHE A 133 -16.57 3.08 -0.92
CA PHE A 133 -16.10 2.01 -1.80
C PHE A 133 -17.10 0.83 -1.85
N ILE A 134 -17.51 0.29 -0.69
CA ILE A 134 -18.40 -0.86 -0.59
C ILE A 134 -19.73 -0.59 -1.31
N ASN A 135 -20.31 0.60 -1.12
CA ASN A 135 -21.55 0.99 -1.79
C ASN A 135 -21.38 1.02 -3.31
N ASN A 136 -20.25 1.49 -3.82
CA ASN A 136 -19.97 1.50 -5.26
C ASN A 136 -19.69 0.10 -5.79
N PHE A 137 -18.98 -0.73 -5.02
CA PHE A 137 -18.63 -2.10 -5.38
C PHE A 137 -19.89 -2.99 -5.52
N LYS A 138 -20.81 -2.91 -4.55
CA LYS A 138 -22.09 -3.64 -4.58
C LYS A 138 -23.00 -3.26 -5.76
N ARG A 139 -22.85 -2.06 -6.32
CA ARG A 139 -23.64 -1.61 -7.49
C ARG A 139 -23.08 -2.09 -8.83
N ARG A 140 -21.86 -2.64 -8.82
CA ARG A 140 -21.13 -3.08 -10.02
C ARG A 140 -21.17 -4.61 -10.20
N LYS A 141 -21.46 -5.36 -9.13
CA LYS A 141 -21.91 -6.76 -9.20
C LYS A 141 -23.40 -6.79 -9.50
#